data_AF-A0A3M1UN21-F1
#
_entry.id   AF-A0A3M1UN21-F1
#
_cell.length_a   1.000
_cell.length_b   1.000
_cell.length_c   1.000
_cell.angle_alpha   90.00
_cell.angle_beta   90.00
_cell.angle_gamma   90.00
#
_symmetry.space_group_name_H-M   'P 1'
#
loop_
_entity.id
_entity.type
_entity.pdbx_description
1 polymer ?
#
loop_
_entity_poly.entity_id
_entity_poly.type
_entity_poly.pdbx_seq_one_letter_code
_entity_poly.pdbx_strand_id
1 'polypeptide(L)'
;MKTTHLILLGIVAIFAVAIGVSFSSTASIYTDFASAKASGKQVHIVGSWVNRDEANYDPQQDLFTFYLQDTLQHVARVLYYDPKPTNFESAEKIVVIGGYKGDDFVADKIVMKCPSKYEETDITAGEHGLQ
;
A
#
# COMPACT_ATOMS: atom_id res chain seq x y z
N MET A 1 -35.47 20.72 -35.78
CA MET A 1 -34.55 19.67 -35.31
C MET A 1 -35.33 18.80 -34.34
N LYS A 2 -35.44 17.49 -34.61
CA LYS A 2 -36.37 16.59 -33.93
C LYS A 2 -35.90 16.31 -32.49
N THR A 3 -36.78 16.58 -31.53
CA THR A 3 -36.61 16.44 -30.07
C THR A 3 -35.99 15.11 -29.61
N THR A 4 -36.07 14.06 -30.44
CA THR A 4 -35.41 12.76 -30.24
C THR A 4 -33.90 12.85 -30.03
N HIS A 5 -33.19 13.75 -30.73
CA HIS A 5 -31.74 13.89 -30.56
C HIS A 5 -31.35 14.52 -29.21
N LEU A 6 -32.18 15.41 -28.69
CA LEU A 6 -31.96 16.04 -27.38
C LEU A 6 -32.16 15.03 -26.24
N ILE A 7 -33.14 14.14 -26.37
CA ILE A 7 -33.38 13.07 -25.39
C ILE A 7 -32.22 12.06 -25.41
N LEU A 8 -31.76 11.67 -26.61
CA LEU A 8 -30.64 10.73 -26.77
C LEU A 8 -29.32 11.30 -26.21
N LEU A 9 -29.05 12.59 -26.45
CA LEU A 9 -27.89 13.29 -25.90
C LEU A 9 -27.92 13.35 -24.37
N GLY A 10 -29.09 13.59 -23.78
CA GLY A 10 -29.29 13.59 -22.33
C GLY A 10 -29.00 12.22 -21.70
N ILE A 11 -29.43 11.12 -22.33
CA ILE A 11 -29.19 9.76 -21.84
C ILE A 11 -27.69 9.42 -21.90
N VAL A 12 -27.00 9.77 -22.99
CA VAL A 12 -25.55 9.56 -23.12
C VAL A 12 -24.77 10.35 -22.07
N ALA A 13 -25.18 11.59 -21.78
CA ALA A 13 -24.55 12.41 -20.76
C ALA A 13 -24.73 11.83 -19.34
N ILE A 14 -25.91 11.30 -19.01
CA ILE A 14 -26.17 10.66 -17.71
C ILE A 14 -25.36 9.36 -17.58
N PHE A 15 -25.29 8.55 -18.65
CA PHE A 15 -24.46 7.35 -18.66
C PHE A 15 -22.97 7.68 -18.52
N ALA A 16 -22.46 8.71 -19.20
CA ALA A 16 -21.06 9.13 -19.08
C ALA A 16 -20.69 9.58 -17.66
N VAL A 17 -21.57 10.32 -16.98
CA VAL A 17 -21.37 10.71 -15.57
C VAL A 17 -21.41 9.49 -14.65
N ALA A 18 -22.37 8.56 -14.85
CA ALA A 18 -22.48 7.34 -14.05
C ALA A 18 -21.24 6.42 -14.17
N ILE A 19 -20.65 6.32 -15.36
CA ILE A 19 -19.41 5.56 -15.59
C ILE A 19 -18.20 6.27 -14.95
N GLY A 20 -18.16 7.61 -15.01
CA GLY A 20 -17.09 8.41 -14.41
C GLY A 20 -16.96 8.24 -12.89
N VAL A 21 -18.07 8.10 -12.17
CA VAL A 21 -18.05 7.81 -10.72
C VAL A 21 -17.65 6.36 -10.42
N SER A 22 -17.92 5.44 -11.35
CA SER A 22 -17.70 3.99 -11.17
C SER A 22 -16.24 3.55 -11.37
N PHE A 23 -15.37 4.38 -11.97
CA PHE A 23 -13.93 4.10 -12.07
C PHE A 23 -13.17 4.27 -10.74
N SER A 24 -13.86 4.67 -9.66
CA SER A 24 -13.30 4.62 -8.31
C SER A 24 -13.25 3.22 -7.70
N SER A 25 -13.41 2.17 -8.53
CA SER A 25 -13.41 0.77 -8.16
C SER A 25 -12.00 0.22 -7.86
N THR A 26 -11.71 0.09 -6.56
CA THR A 26 -11.10 -1.08 -5.92
C THR A 26 -9.65 -1.52 -6.21
N ALA A 27 -8.84 -0.79 -6.99
CA ALA A 27 -7.41 -1.08 -6.97
C ALA A 27 -6.78 -0.54 -5.67
N SER A 28 -6.30 -1.41 -4.77
CA SER A 28 -5.45 -1.01 -3.66
C SER A 28 -4.11 -0.52 -4.24
N ILE A 29 -3.80 0.76 -4.01
CA ILE A 29 -2.66 1.43 -4.66
C ILE A 29 -1.48 1.45 -3.70
N TYR A 30 -0.26 1.29 -4.24
CA TYR A 30 0.95 1.60 -3.50
C TYR A 30 1.09 3.11 -3.32
N THR A 31 1.17 3.58 -2.08
CA THR A 31 1.21 5.01 -1.76
C THR A 31 1.89 5.27 -0.42
N ASP A 32 1.90 6.53 0.00
CA ASP A 32 2.47 7.04 1.25
C ASP A 32 1.37 7.31 2.30
N PHE A 33 1.77 7.53 3.55
CA PHE A 33 0.83 7.74 4.65
C PHE A 33 -0.01 9.01 4.53
N ALA A 34 0.51 10.09 3.94
CA ALA A 34 -0.24 11.34 3.79
C ALA A 34 -1.37 11.17 2.77
N SER A 35 -1.06 10.58 1.62
CA SER A 35 -2.05 10.24 0.59
C SER A 35 -3.10 9.26 1.10
N ALA A 36 -2.67 8.24 1.86
CA ALA A 36 -3.56 7.27 2.48
C ALA A 36 -4.55 7.93 3.44
N LYS A 37 -4.09 8.85 4.30
CA LYS A 37 -4.93 9.59 5.26
C LYS A 37 -5.96 10.47 4.55
N ALA A 38 -5.58 11.11 3.44
CA ALA A 38 -6.50 11.92 2.65
C ALA A 38 -7.55 11.10 1.87
N SER A 39 -7.17 9.91 1.42
CA SER A 39 -8.05 9.07 0.59
C SER A 39 -9.09 8.28 1.39
N GLY A 40 -8.76 7.87 2.62
CA GLY A 40 -9.57 6.94 3.42
C GLY A 40 -9.75 5.55 2.80
N LYS A 41 -8.96 5.20 1.78
CA LYS A 41 -9.04 3.92 1.07
C LYS A 41 -8.05 2.90 1.63
N GLN A 42 -8.29 1.62 1.29
CA GLN A 42 -7.32 0.57 1.52
C GLN A 42 -6.15 0.70 0.53
N VAL A 43 -4.93 0.73 1.05
CA VAL A 43 -3.71 1.02 0.31
C VAL A 43 -2.57 0.11 0.76
N HIS A 44 -1.50 0.08 -0.04
CA HIS A 44 -0.27 -0.62 0.27
C HIS A 44 0.81 0.42 0.56
N ILE A 45 1.42 0.38 1.74
CA ILE A 45 2.46 1.34 2.12
C ILE A 45 3.76 0.57 2.36
N VAL A 46 4.81 0.96 1.63
CA VAL A 46 6.16 0.42 1.82
C VAL A 46 6.91 1.34 2.76
N GLY A 47 7.50 0.77 3.81
CA GLY A 47 8.24 1.55 4.79
C GLY A 47 9.33 0.77 5.50
N SER A 48 10.00 1.47 6.40
CA SER A 48 11.00 0.93 7.32
C SER A 48 10.51 1.11 8.76
N TRP A 49 10.76 0.10 9.59
CA TRP A 49 10.34 0.10 11.00
C TRP A 49 11.22 1.04 11.82
N VAL A 50 10.59 2.04 12.44
CA VAL A 50 11.21 3.09 13.26
C VAL A 50 10.64 3.05 14.68
N ASN A 51 11.25 3.79 15.61
CA ASN A 51 10.84 3.89 17.02
C ASN A 51 10.55 2.51 17.64
N ARG A 52 11.52 1.60 17.49
CA ARG A 52 11.34 0.17 17.82
C ARG A 52 11.07 -0.05 19.32
N ASP A 53 11.55 0.85 20.16
CA ASP A 53 11.32 0.90 21.61
C ASP A 53 9.88 1.24 21.98
N GLU A 54 9.11 1.88 21.09
CA GLU A 54 7.69 2.20 21.31
C GLU A 54 6.74 1.09 20.83
N ALA A 55 7.26 0.03 20.22
CA ALA A 55 6.42 -1.07 19.76
C ALA A 55 5.87 -1.90 20.93
N ASN A 56 4.58 -2.22 20.89
CA ASN A 56 3.90 -2.95 21.95
C ASN A 56 3.01 -4.07 21.38
N TYR A 57 2.94 -5.19 22.08
CA TYR A 57 1.97 -6.25 21.79
C TYR A 57 1.05 -6.43 22.99
N ASP A 58 -0.25 -6.22 22.77
CA ASP A 58 -1.29 -6.51 23.75
C ASP A 58 -1.87 -7.91 23.51
N PRO A 59 -1.58 -8.90 24.38
CA PRO A 59 -2.08 -10.27 24.22
C PRO A 59 -3.58 -10.42 24.51
N GLN A 60 -4.23 -9.44 25.14
CA GLN A 60 -5.68 -9.48 25.40
C GLN A 60 -6.48 -9.15 24.15
N GLN A 61 -5.96 -8.27 23.31
CA GLN A 61 -6.59 -7.82 22.07
C GLN A 61 -5.98 -8.46 20.82
N ASP A 62 -4.91 -9.25 21.00
CA ASP A 62 -4.05 -9.75 19.94
C ASP A 62 -3.57 -8.61 19.00
N LEU A 63 -3.12 -7.51 19.62
CA LEU A 63 -2.82 -6.26 18.91
C LEU A 63 -1.34 -5.93 18.98
N PHE A 64 -0.67 -5.98 17.84
CA PHE A 64 0.67 -5.44 17.65
C PHE A 64 0.62 -4.00 17.16
N THR A 65 1.18 -3.08 17.94
CA THR A 65 1.28 -1.65 17.63
C THR A 65 2.74 -1.27 17.39
N PHE A 66 3.03 -0.55 16.32
CA PHE A 66 4.38 -0.11 15.96
C PHE A 66 4.36 1.15 15.10
N TYR A 67 5.53 1.76 14.87
CA TYR A 67 5.67 2.93 13.99
C TYR A 67 6.38 2.57 12.69
N LEU A 68 5.80 2.98 11.57
CA LEU A 68 6.40 2.77 10.26
C LEU A 68 6.69 4.12 9.61
N GLN A 69 7.87 4.26 9.02
CA GLN A 69 8.23 5.39 8.19
C GLN A 69 8.12 5.00 6.71
N ASP A 70 7.33 5.73 5.92
CA ASP A 70 7.21 5.50 4.48
C ASP A 70 8.42 6.04 3.68
N THR A 71 8.41 5.83 2.37
CA THR A 71 9.47 6.30 1.46
C THR A 71 9.57 7.83 1.35
N LEU A 72 8.51 8.56 1.71
CA LEU A 72 8.46 10.03 1.73
C LEU A 72 8.74 10.61 3.13
N GLN A 73 9.25 9.79 4.04
CA GLN A 73 9.63 10.15 5.41
C GLN A 73 8.46 10.45 6.36
N HIS A 74 7.20 10.18 5.98
CA HIS A 74 6.10 10.28 6.93
C HIS A 74 6.11 9.09 7.89
N VAL A 75 5.91 9.36 9.18
CA VAL A 75 5.83 8.34 10.22
C VAL A 75 4.37 8.21 10.67
N ALA A 76 3.87 6.98 10.72
CA ALA A 76 2.53 6.69 11.23
C ALA A 76 2.55 5.54 12.23
N ARG A 77 1.65 5.62 13.21
CA ARG A 77 1.35 4.51 14.10
C ARG A 77 0.48 3.50 13.36
N VAL A 78 0.91 2.24 13.39
CA VAL A 78 0.27 1.11 12.73
C VAL A 78 -0.27 0.16 13.78
N LEU A 79 -1.55 -0.20 13.65
CA LEU A 79 -2.24 -1.19 14.48
C LEU A 79 -2.47 -2.44 13.64
N TYR A 80 -1.97 -3.58 14.11
CA TYR A 80 -2.09 -4.88 13.45
C TYR A 80 -2.71 -5.90 14.43
N TYR A 81 -3.93 -6.35 14.15
CA TYR A 81 -4.71 -7.24 15.03
C TYR A 81 -4.34 -8.71 14.82
N ASP A 82 -3.06 -9.00 14.98
CA ASP A 82 -2.46 -10.32 15.00
C ASP A 82 -1.13 -10.24 15.79
N PRO A 83 -0.53 -11.38 16.15
CA PRO A 83 0.80 -11.40 16.73
C PRO A 83 1.84 -10.76 15.81
N LYS A 84 2.88 -10.19 16.40
CA LYS A 84 4.04 -9.69 15.66
C LYS A 84 4.64 -10.80 14.77
N PRO A 85 4.85 -10.57 13.46
CA PRO A 85 5.46 -11.55 12.57
C PRO A 85 6.87 -11.96 13.02
N THR A 86 7.22 -13.24 12.89
CA THR A 86 8.50 -13.80 13.40
C THR A 86 9.76 -13.14 12.84
N ASN A 87 9.72 -12.67 11.59
CA ASN A 87 10.88 -12.09 10.90
C ASN A 87 10.80 -10.56 10.80
N PHE A 88 9.95 -9.93 11.62
CA PHE A 88 9.62 -8.51 11.48
C PHE A 88 10.83 -7.61 11.72
N GLU A 89 11.67 -7.93 12.71
CA GLU A 89 12.82 -7.12 13.10
C GLU A 89 13.95 -7.13 12.08
N SER A 90 14.06 -8.21 11.32
CA SER A 90 15.08 -8.46 10.31
C SER A 90 14.66 -7.96 8.91
N ALA A 91 13.42 -7.52 8.75
CA ALA A 91 12.92 -7.03 7.47
C ALA A 91 13.58 -5.68 7.11
N GLU A 92 14.16 -5.59 5.92
CA GLU A 92 14.69 -4.32 5.40
C GLU A 92 13.56 -3.35 5.04
N LYS A 93 12.52 -3.90 4.40
CA LYS A 93 11.31 -3.19 4.03
C LYS A 93 10.09 -3.99 4.45
N ILE A 94 9.12 -3.28 4.98
CA ILE A 94 7.82 -3.81 5.39
C ILE A 94 6.77 -3.17 4.50
N VAL A 95 5.87 -3.99 3.97
CA VAL A 95 4.67 -3.52 3.30
C VAL A 95 3.49 -3.75 4.23
N VAL A 96 2.81 -2.67 4.60
CA VAL A 96 1.54 -2.73 5.34
C VAL A 96 0.39 -2.50 4.37
N ILE A 97 -0.63 -3.35 4.44
CA ILE A 97 -1.84 -3.26 3.63
C ILE A 97 -2.98 -2.95 4.59
N GLY A 98 -3.69 -1.86 4.36
CA GLY A 98 -4.70 -1.39 5.30
C GLY A 98 -5.18 0.02 4.98
N GLY A 99 -5.78 0.68 5.96
CA GLY A 99 -6.31 2.03 5.80
C GLY A 99 -6.38 2.78 7.13
N TYR A 100 -6.57 4.10 7.06
CA TYR A 100 -6.70 4.93 8.25
C TYR A 100 -8.05 4.74 8.94
N LYS A 101 -8.03 4.60 10.27
CA LYS A 101 -9.19 4.74 11.15
C LYS A 101 -8.87 5.82 12.18
N GLY A 102 -9.43 7.01 11.98
CA GLY A 102 -9.06 8.19 12.76
C GLY A 102 -7.63 8.61 12.45
N ASP A 103 -6.76 8.66 13.46
CA ASP A 103 -5.36 9.05 13.31
C ASP A 103 -4.40 7.89 13.09
N ASP A 104 -4.88 6.66 13.23
CA ASP A 104 -4.07 5.46 13.17
C ASP A 104 -4.26 4.70 11.85
N PHE A 105 -3.17 4.11 11.35
CA PHE A 105 -3.25 3.20 10.22
C PHE A 105 -3.53 1.79 10.72
N VAL A 106 -4.67 1.22 10.35
CA VAL A 106 -5.03 -0.16 10.70
C VAL A 106 -4.61 -1.07 9.57
N ALA A 107 -3.62 -1.93 9.84
CA ALA A 107 -3.11 -2.91 8.90
C ALA A 107 -3.96 -4.19 8.98
N ASP A 108 -4.44 -4.65 7.83
CA ASP A 108 -5.08 -5.95 7.65
C ASP A 108 -4.03 -7.04 7.35
N LYS A 109 -2.89 -6.65 6.75
CA LYS A 109 -1.84 -7.58 6.37
C LYS A 109 -0.47 -6.90 6.40
N ILE A 110 0.52 -7.66 6.85
CA ILE A 110 1.94 -7.29 6.80
C ILE A 110 2.66 -8.24 5.85
N VAL A 111 3.44 -7.69 4.92
CA VAL A 111 4.34 -8.44 4.04
C VAL A 111 5.75 -7.94 4.26
N MET A 112 6.61 -8.81 4.76
CA MET A 112 8.03 -8.53 4.93
C MET A 112 8.76 -8.84 3.63
N LYS A 113 9.53 -7.88 3.10
CA LYS A 113 10.43 -8.15 1.99
C LYS A 113 11.82 -8.45 2.56
N CYS A 114 12.33 -9.64 2.28
CA CYS A 114 13.75 -9.93 2.47
C CYS A 114 14.55 -9.23 1.35
N PRO A 115 15.78 -8.77 1.63
CA PRO A 115 16.69 -8.30 0.58
C PRO A 115 16.90 -9.42 -0.45
N SER A 116 16.32 -9.28 -1.63
CA SER A 116 16.71 -10.05 -2.80
C SER A 116 18.03 -9.45 -3.31
N LYS A 117 19.14 -9.79 -2.65
CA LYS A 117 20.44 -9.57 -3.28
C LYS A 117 20.47 -10.43 -4.56
N TYR A 118 20.90 -9.85 -5.68
CA TYR A 118 21.03 -10.37 -7.06
C TYR A 118 19.90 -10.03 -8.07
N GLU A 119 19.83 -8.76 -8.50
CA GLU A 119 19.50 -8.38 -9.89
C GLU A 119 20.49 -7.31 -10.42
N GLU A 120 21.79 -7.57 -10.23
CA GLU A 120 22.85 -6.91 -10.99
C GLU A 120 23.73 -7.99 -11.60
N THR A 121 23.29 -8.53 -12.74
CA THR A 121 24.24 -9.03 -13.75
C THR A 121 23.72 -8.60 -15.10
N ASP A 122 23.77 -7.29 -15.36
CA ASP A 122 23.70 -6.80 -16.73
C ASP A 122 25.12 -6.85 -17.33
N ILE A 123 25.24 -7.64 -18.40
CA ILE A 123 26.18 -7.56 -19.53
C ILE A 123 27.68 -7.24 -19.30
N THR A 124 28.55 -8.22 -19.60
CA THR A 124 29.75 -7.94 -20.42
C THR A 124 30.13 -9.14 -21.28
N ALA A 125 30.25 -8.89 -22.58
CA ALA A 125 30.69 -9.81 -23.63
C ALA A 125 32.15 -10.24 -23.46
N GLY A 126 32.51 -11.40 -24.04
CA GLY A 126 33.93 -11.74 -24.29
C GLY A 126 34.17 -13.23 -24.53
N GLU A 127 34.68 -13.55 -25.70
CA GLU A 127 35.14 -14.85 -26.19
C GLU A 127 36.09 -15.61 -25.24
N HIS A 128 36.14 -16.95 -25.41
CA HIS A 128 37.35 -17.71 -25.79
C HIS A 128 37.49 -19.06 -25.06
N GLY A 129 37.60 -20.15 -25.81
CA GLY A 129 38.36 -21.34 -25.38
C GLY A 129 37.61 -22.66 -25.32
N LEU A 130 37.75 -23.43 -26.41
CA LEU A 130 37.90 -24.89 -26.48
C LEU A 130 38.18 -25.62 -25.15
N GLN A 131 37.45 -26.71 -24.89
CA GLN A 131 37.98 -28.09 -24.95
C GLN A 131 36.89 -29.05 -25.43
#